data_AF-A0A838ENM5-F1
#
_entry.id   AF-A0A838ENM5-F1
#
_cell.length_a   1.000
_cell.length_b   1.000
_cell.length_c   1.000
_cell.angle_alpha   90.00
_cell.angle_beta   90.00
_cell.angle_gamma   90.00
#
_symmetry.space_group_name_H-M   'P 1'
#
loop_
_entity.id
_entity.type
_entity.pdbx_description
1 polymer ?
#
loop_
_entity_poly.entity_id
_entity_poly.type
_entity_poly.pdbx_seq_one_letter_code
_entity_poly.pdbx_strand_id
1 'polypeptide(L)' 'MAKIDIATSKAQDAQDQYFRITDQVPDEVWYWAALGSIIASALLFAFQKRDWSLFVGQWPPTFLLFGLFHKLLKPSR' A
#
# COMPACT_ATOMS: atom_id res chain seq x y z
N MET A 1 35.64 20.11 21.83
CA MET A 1 35.37 18.88 21.06
C MET A 1 34.04 18.24 21.45
N ALA A 2 33.80 17.87 22.72
CA ALA A 2 32.55 17.21 23.17
C ALA A 2 31.21 17.91 22.81
N LYS A 3 31.17 19.24 22.68
CA LYS A 3 29.93 19.98 22.33
C LYS A 3 29.55 19.86 20.85
N ILE A 4 30.52 19.57 19.98
CA ILE A 4 30.31 19.44 18.52
C ILE A 4 29.68 18.08 18.23
N ASP A 5 30.11 17.03 18.94
CA ASP A 5 29.57 15.67 18.77
C ASP A 5 28.10 15.56 19.23
N ILE A 6 27.71 16.28 20.28
CA ILE A 6 26.33 16.30 20.79
C ILE A 6 25.39 17.08 19.83
N ALA A 7 25.91 18.11 19.16
CA ALA A 7 25.13 18.87 18.16
C ALA A 7 24.93 18.05 16.87
N THR A 8 25.95 17.31 16.43
CA THR A 8 25.88 16.41 15.26
C THR A 8 24.98 15.19 15.54
N SER A 9 25.04 14.58 16.72
CA SER A 9 24.14 13.47 17.12
C SER A 9 22.68 13.91 17.09
N LYS A 10 22.33 15.03 17.74
CA LYS A 10 20.94 15.51 17.76
C LYS A 10 20.39 15.88 16.38
N ALA A 11 21.24 16.34 15.47
CA ALA A 11 20.84 16.63 14.10
C ALA A 11 20.61 15.34 13.28
N GLN A 12 21.41 14.31 13.53
CA GLN A 12 21.26 12.98 12.91
C GLN A 12 20.03 12.23 13.43
N ASP A 13 19.80 12.24 14.76
CA ASP A 13 18.65 11.61 15.42
C ASP A 13 17.32 12.22 14.95
N ALA A 14 17.29 13.53 14.70
CA ALA A 14 16.15 14.22 14.13
C ALA A 14 15.94 13.85 12.65
N GLN A 15 17.00 13.73 11.85
CA GLN A 15 16.91 13.30 10.44
C GLN A 15 16.44 11.84 10.31
N ASP A 16 16.94 10.94 11.14
CA ASP A 16 16.57 9.52 11.14
C ASP A 16 15.10 9.28 11.54
N GLN A 17 14.52 10.18 12.35
CA GLN A 17 13.09 10.17 12.67
C GLN A 17 12.20 10.54 11.47
N TYR A 18 12.68 11.35 10.51
CA TYR A 18 11.93 11.68 9.29
C TYR A 18 12.04 10.58 8.22
N PHE A 19 13.15 9.84 8.18
CA PHE A 19 13.37 8.76 7.20
C PHE A 19 12.66 7.45 7.53
N ARG A 20 12.16 7.26 8.77
CA ARG A 20 11.49 6.00 9.16
C ARG A 20 10.01 5.91 8.79
N ILE A 21 9.39 6.99 8.33
CA ILE A 21 7.95 7.01 8.03
C ILE A 21 7.68 7.42 6.57
N THR A 22 8.73 7.76 5.80
CA THR A 22 8.63 8.34 4.46
C THR A 22 9.18 7.41 3.39
N ASP A 23 8.85 6.11 3.44
CA ASP A 23 8.95 5.30 2.21
C ASP A 23 7.97 4.13 2.10
N GLN A 24 6.90 4.17 2.88
CA GLN A 24 5.79 3.24 2.72
C GLN A 24 4.60 4.06 2.25
N VAL A 25 4.62 4.43 0.96
CA VAL A 25 3.34 4.52 0.24
C VAL A 25 2.63 3.22 0.59
N PRO A 26 1.42 3.23 1.20
CA PRO A 26 0.77 2.02 1.61
C PRO A 26 0.31 1.30 0.35
N ASP A 27 1.25 0.60 -0.30
CA ASP A 27 1.04 -0.29 -1.45
C ASP A 27 -0.09 -1.27 -1.12
N GLU A 28 -0.30 -1.56 0.17
CA GLU A 28 -1.37 -2.43 0.65
C GLU A 28 -2.78 -1.93 0.38
N VAL A 29 -3.05 -0.63 0.14
CA VAL A 29 -4.43 -0.17 -0.13
C VAL A 29 -5.01 -0.86 -1.37
N TRP A 30 -4.21 -1.00 -2.43
CA TRP A 30 -4.63 -1.69 -3.66
C TRP A 30 -4.77 -3.20 -3.45
N TYR A 31 -3.91 -3.80 -2.61
CA TYR A 31 -4.03 -5.21 -2.23
C TYR A 31 -5.27 -5.48 -1.37
N TRP A 32 -5.57 -4.61 -0.40
CA TRP A 32 -6.77 -4.69 0.44
C TRP A 32 -8.04 -4.43 -0.38
N ALA A 33 -8.01 -3.53 -1.37
CA ALA A 33 -9.11 -3.34 -2.31
C ALA A 33 -9.36 -4.60 -3.16
N ALA A 34 -8.29 -5.18 -3.72
CA ALA A 34 -8.38 -6.44 -4.45
C ALA A 34 -8.92 -7.58 -3.56
N LEU A 35 -8.39 -7.71 -2.35
CA LEU A 35 -8.81 -8.71 -1.38
C LEU A 35 -10.28 -8.50 -0.95
N GLY A 36 -10.68 -7.27 -0.68
CA GLY A 36 -12.06 -6.89 -0.38
C GLY A 36 -13.02 -7.28 -1.51
N SER A 37 -12.60 -7.09 -2.77
CA SER A 37 -13.38 -7.50 -3.94
C SER A 37 -13.55 -9.03 -4.02
N ILE A 38 -12.49 -9.80 -3.73
CA ILE A 38 -12.55 -11.27 -3.68
C ILE A 38 -13.52 -11.73 -2.58
N ILE A 39 -13.39 -11.16 -1.38
CA ILE A 39 -14.24 -11.50 -0.23
C ILE A 39 -15.69 -11.12 -0.52
N ALA A 40 -15.94 -9.91 -1.05
CA ALA A 40 -17.27 -9.46 -1.43
C ALA A 40 -17.91 -10.38 -2.48
N SER A 41 -17.14 -10.79 -3.49
CA SER A 41 -17.58 -11.75 -4.51
C SER A 41 -17.94 -13.10 -3.90
N ALA A 42 -17.13 -13.63 -2.97
CA ALA A 42 -17.40 -14.88 -2.27
C ALA A 42 -18.66 -14.80 -1.40
N LEU A 43 -18.88 -13.69 -0.70
CA LEU A 43 -20.11 -13.45 0.07
C LEU A 43 -21.33 -13.40 -0.84
N LEU A 44 -21.26 -12.64 -1.95
CA LEU A 44 -22.33 -12.57 -2.96
C LEU A 44 -22.65 -13.92 -3.58
N PHE A 45 -21.63 -14.76 -3.80
CA PHE A 45 -21.79 -16.13 -4.29
C PHE A 45 -22.55 -16.99 -3.28
N ALA A 46 -22.18 -16.90 -1.99
CA ALA A 46 -22.87 -17.60 -0.90
C ALA A 46 -24.34 -17.16 -0.76
N PHE A 47 -24.66 -15.90 -1.07
CA PHE A 47 -26.02 -15.38 -1.13
C PHE A 47 -26.78 -15.69 -2.45
N GLN A 48 -26.31 -16.66 -3.26
CA GLN A 48 -26.87 -17.03 -4.57
C GLN A 48 -26.97 -15.89 -5.61
N LYS A 49 -26.37 -14.72 -5.37
CA LYS A 49 -26.32 -13.59 -6.33
C LYS A 49 -25.18 -13.76 -7.32
N ARG A 50 -25.28 -14.78 -8.18
CA ARG A 50 -24.18 -15.24 -9.05
C ARG A 50 -23.69 -14.18 -10.04
N ASP A 51 -24.60 -13.41 -10.64
CA ASP A 51 -24.22 -12.37 -11.62
C ASP A 51 -23.43 -11.23 -10.97
N TRP A 52 -23.86 -10.80 -9.79
CA TRP A 52 -23.17 -9.77 -9.01
C TRP A 52 -21.84 -10.28 -8.44
N SER A 53 -21.79 -11.54 -8.00
CA SER A 53 -20.57 -12.19 -7.55
C SER A 53 -19.51 -12.24 -8.66
N LEU A 54 -19.89 -12.64 -9.88
CA LEU A 54 -18.99 -12.69 -11.03
C LEU A 54 -18.54 -11.30 -11.45
N PHE A 55 -19.44 -10.31 -11.43
CA PHE A 55 -19.08 -8.92 -11.70
C PHE A 55 -18.00 -8.45 -10.72
N VAL A 56 -18.24 -8.55 -9.41
CA VAL A 56 -17.30 -8.10 -8.36
C VAL A 56 -16.01 -8.94 -8.33
N GLY A 57 -16.09 -10.22 -8.66
CA GLY A 57 -14.95 -11.15 -8.67
C GLY A 57 -13.93 -10.89 -9.79
N GLN A 58 -14.30 -10.13 -10.82
CA GLN A 58 -13.43 -9.80 -11.96
C GLN A 58 -12.60 -8.52 -11.76
N TRP A 59 -12.88 -7.71 -10.74
CA TRP A 59 -12.16 -6.46 -10.45
C TRP A 59 -10.80 -6.58 -9.71
N PRO A 60 -10.45 -7.68 -9.00
CA PRO A 60 -9.13 -7.78 -8.34
C PRO A 60 -7.93 -7.53 -9.27
N PRO A 61 -7.86 -8.09 -10.49
CA PRO A 61 -6.78 -7.80 -11.44
C PRO A 61 -6.66 -6.31 -11.79
N THR A 62 -7.78 -5.59 -11.89
CA THR A 62 -7.79 -4.15 -12.22
C THR A 62 -7.16 -3.33 -11.09
N PHE A 63 -7.55 -3.62 -9.83
CA PHE A 63 -6.97 -2.95 -8.66
C PHE A 63 -5.48 -3.23 -8.51
N LEU A 64 -5.07 -4.48 -8.72
CA LEU A 64 -3.65 -4.87 -8.67
C LEU A 64 -2.84 -4.22 -9.79
N LEU A 65 -3.38 -4.14 -11.00
CA LEU A 65 -2.71 -3.47 -12.12
C LEU A 65 -2.51 -1.98 -11.84
N PHE A 66 -3.50 -1.32 -11.25
CA PHE A 66 -3.41 0.09 -10.88
C PHE A 66 -2.35 0.33 -9.79
N GLY A 67 -2.34 -0.51 -8.75
CA GLY A 67 -1.31 -0.46 -7.69
C GLY A 67 0.09 -0.75 -8.23
N LEU A 68 0.23 -1.78 -9.06
CA LEU A 68 1.50 -2.13 -9.70
C LEU A 68 1.99 -0.99 -10.61
N PHE A 69 1.10 -0.35 -11.35
CA PHE A 69 1.44 0.79 -12.20
C PHE A 69 1.98 1.97 -11.37
N HIS A 70 1.36 2.31 -10.24
CA HIS A 70 1.85 3.37 -9.34
C HIS A 70 3.24 3.04 -8.78
N LYS A 71 3.49 1.76 -8.49
CA LYS A 71 4.79 1.28 -7.99
C LYS A 71 5.88 1.29 -9.07
N LEU A 72 5.55 0.87 -10.29
CA LEU A 72 6.47 0.87 -11.44
C LEU A 72 6.79 2.28 -11.93
N LEU A 73 5.84 3.21 -11.82
CA LEU A 73 6.04 4.61 -12.15
C LEU A 73 6.80 5.39 -11.09
N LYS A 74 6.96 4.85 -9.87
CA LYS A 74 7.79 5.48 -8.85
C LYS A 74 9.23 5.49 -9.38
N PRO A 75 9.81 6.68 -9.71
CA PRO A 75 11.12 6.73 -10.30
C PRO A 75 12.13 6.14 -9.32
N SER A 76 12.91 5.16 -9.77
CA SER A 76 14.08 4.69 -9.02
C SER A 76 15.04 5.87 -8.85
N ARG A 77 15.04 6.50 -7.68
CA ARG A 77 16.15 7.32 -7.22
C ARG A 77 16.99 6.50 -6.28
#